data_AF-A0A165LXW1-F1
#
_entry.id   AF-A0A165LXW1-F1
#
_cell.length_a   1.000
_cell.length_b   1.000
_cell.length_c   1.000
_cell.angle_alpha   90.00
_cell.angle_beta   90.00
_cell.angle_gamma   90.00
#
_symmetry.space_group_name_H-M   'P 1'
#
loop_
_entity.id
_entity.type
_entity.pdbx_description
1 polymer ?
#
loop_
_entity_poly.entity_id
_entity_poly.type
_entity_poly.pdbx_seq_one_letter_code
_entity_poly.pdbx_strand_id
1 'polypeptide(L)'
;LDGGDTIHARALVPLRHDSRDASFIRYTLDVAHRRSRTSEFVMKVFFGQLLRIFVLPLPALPAYDQPEQRLLLAEIKECNGLKTETAGGVNVIDLASIECLIGRIHDRGRWAVVDRS
;
A
#
# COMPACT_ATOMS: atom_id res chain seq x y z
N LEU A 1 5.50 22.65 3.06
CA LEU A 1 5.23 21.44 2.24
C LEU A 1 6.58 20.76 2.11
N ASP A 2 6.87 19.90 3.06
CA ASP A 2 8.25 19.51 3.44
C ASP A 2 8.70 18.27 2.66
N GLY A 3 8.70 18.35 1.32
CA GLY A 3 9.39 17.38 0.47
C GLY A 3 8.85 15.95 0.40
N GLY A 4 7.63 15.68 0.86
CA GLY A 4 7.00 14.35 0.80
C GLY A 4 6.60 13.90 -0.62
N ASP A 5 6.36 12.60 -0.78
CA ASP A 5 5.90 12.01 -2.05
C ASP A 5 4.44 12.33 -2.36
N THR A 6 4.11 12.46 -3.65
CA THR A 6 2.73 12.45 -4.14
C THR A 6 2.41 11.10 -4.75
N ILE A 7 1.41 10.41 -4.19
CA ILE A 7 0.97 9.09 -4.63
C ILE A 7 -0.42 9.20 -5.27
N HIS A 8 -0.67 8.44 -6.32
CA HIS A 8 -1.95 8.39 -7.02
C HIS A 8 -2.58 7.00 -6.99
N ALA A 9 -3.89 6.96 -6.80
CA ALA A 9 -4.69 5.75 -6.92
C ALA A 9 -4.84 5.36 -8.39
N ARG A 10 -4.21 4.25 -8.80
CA ARG A 10 -4.10 3.82 -10.21
C ARG A 10 -5.46 3.66 -10.90
N ALA A 11 -6.48 3.19 -10.17
CA ALA A 11 -7.80 2.95 -10.75
C ALA A 11 -8.60 4.24 -10.97
N LEU A 12 -8.16 5.37 -10.41
CA LEU A 12 -8.85 6.66 -10.49
C LEU A 12 -8.07 7.69 -11.33
N VAL A 13 -6.74 7.61 -11.35
CA VAL A 13 -5.88 8.55 -12.08
C VAL A 13 -5.28 7.85 -13.32
N PRO A 14 -5.65 8.26 -14.55
CA PRO A 14 -5.09 7.69 -15.76
C PRO A 14 -3.59 8.02 -15.88
N LEU A 15 -2.82 7.08 -16.42
CA LEU A 15 -1.38 7.28 -16.64
C LEU A 15 -1.24 8.07 -17.93
N ARG A 16 -0.57 9.22 -17.87
CA ARG A 16 -0.21 9.98 -19.08
C ARG A 16 1.01 9.34 -19.71
N HIS A 17 1.08 9.35 -21.04
CA HIS A 17 2.15 8.72 -21.81
C HIS A 17 3.57 9.09 -21.32
N ASP A 18 3.77 10.35 -20.92
CA ASP A 18 5.08 10.88 -20.50
C ASP A 18 5.21 11.01 -18.97
N SER A 19 4.26 10.46 -18.21
CA SER A 19 4.28 10.53 -16.74
C SER A 19 4.84 9.26 -16.12
N ARG A 20 5.60 9.43 -15.03
CA ARG A 20 6.03 8.30 -14.18
C ARG A 20 4.81 7.74 -13.45
N ASP A 21 4.74 6.42 -13.32
CA ASP A 21 3.67 5.77 -12.58
C ASP A 21 3.87 5.93 -11.06
N ALA A 22 3.25 6.98 -10.51
CA ALA A 22 3.29 7.31 -9.09
C ALA A 22 2.23 6.57 -8.26
N SER A 23 1.91 5.32 -8.61
CA SER A 23 0.97 4.48 -7.86
C SER A 23 1.65 3.32 -7.12
N PHE A 24 2.95 3.11 -7.31
CA PHE A 24 3.67 2.04 -6.64
C PHE A 24 4.23 2.49 -5.30
N ILE A 25 4.04 1.65 -4.29
CA ILE A 25 4.29 1.99 -2.90
C ILE A 25 5.03 0.87 -2.17
N ARG A 26 5.77 1.27 -1.12
CA ARG A 26 6.25 0.40 -0.07
C ARG A 26 5.35 0.55 1.15
N TYR A 27 4.99 -0.57 1.77
CA TYR A 27 4.17 -0.59 2.98
C TYR A 27 4.63 -1.69 3.92
N THR A 28 4.41 -1.52 5.22
CA THR A 28 4.80 -2.49 6.23
C THR A 28 3.60 -2.95 7.03
N LEU A 29 3.49 -4.26 7.23
CA LEU A 29 2.43 -4.89 8.00
C LEU A 29 3.04 -5.82 9.05
N ASP A 30 2.37 -5.89 10.20
CA ASP A 30 2.59 -6.95 11.17
C ASP A 30 1.96 -8.25 10.67
N VAL A 31 2.81 -9.26 10.42
CA VAL A 31 2.34 -10.59 10.01
C VAL A 31 2.65 -11.62 11.07
N ALA A 32 1.71 -12.54 11.27
CA ALA A 32 1.91 -13.69 12.15
C ALA A 32 3.08 -14.55 11.63
N HIS A 33 4.12 -14.70 12.45
CA HIS A 33 5.30 -15.51 12.12
C HIS A 33 4.95 -17.00 11.96
N ARG A 34 3.91 -17.48 12.68
CA ARG A 34 3.44 -18.87 12.64
C ARG A 34 1.92 -18.88 12.77
N ARG A 35 1.21 -19.74 12.03
CA ARG A 35 -0.26 -19.92 12.15
C ARG A 35 -0.73 -20.53 13.50
N SER A 36 0.12 -20.56 14.53
CA SER A 36 -0.18 -21.17 15.83
C SER A 36 -0.89 -20.18 16.77
N ARG A 37 -1.51 -20.73 17.83
CA ARG A 37 -2.38 -20.02 18.80
C ARG A 37 -1.72 -18.84 19.52
N THR A 38 -0.39 -18.78 19.57
CA THR A 38 0.40 -17.64 20.04
C THR A 38 1.30 -17.19 18.89
N SER A 39 0.76 -16.33 18.03
CA SER A 39 1.51 -15.78 16.91
C SER A 39 2.38 -14.63 17.40
N GLU A 40 3.69 -14.75 17.20
CA GLU A 40 4.59 -13.60 17.27
C GLU A 40 4.38 -12.78 15.99
N PHE A 41 3.99 -11.52 16.13
CA PHE A 41 3.86 -10.61 15.00
C PHE A 41 5.23 -10.05 14.67
N VAL A 42 5.58 -10.13 13.38
CA VAL A 42 6.80 -9.56 12.84
C VAL A 42 6.44 -8.55 11.76
N MET A 43 6.99 -7.35 11.90
CA MET A 43 6.89 -6.33 10.86
C MET A 43 7.59 -6.81 9.60
N LYS A 44 6.87 -6.82 8.48
CA LYS A 44 7.40 -7.17 7.17
C LYS A 44 7.09 -6.10 6.15
N VAL A 45 8.09 -5.84 5.31
CA VAL A 45 8.00 -4.91 4.18
C VAL A 45 7.38 -5.61 2.98
N PHE A 46 6.46 -4.92 2.33
CA PHE A 46 5.77 -5.33 1.13
C PHE A 46 5.80 -4.22 0.09
N PHE A 47 5.49 -4.60 -1.15
CA PHE A 47 5.43 -3.69 -2.28
C PHE A 47 4.15 -3.95 -3.07
N GLY A 48 3.53 -2.89 -3.57
CA GLY A 48 2.26 -3.00 -4.29
C GLY A 48 1.92 -1.78 -5.10
N GLN A 49 0.85 -1.90 -5.87
CA GLN A 49 0.24 -0.79 -6.59
C GLN A 49 -1.01 -0.33 -5.86
N LEU A 50 -1.05 0.94 -5.45
CA LEU A 50 -2.23 1.57 -4.88
C LEU A 50 -3.30 1.70 -5.98
N LEU A 51 -4.44 1.04 -5.78
CA LEU A 51 -5.57 1.10 -6.72
C LEU A 51 -6.57 2.18 -6.34
N ARG A 52 -6.98 2.22 -5.06
CA ARG A 52 -8.02 3.11 -4.53
C ARG A 52 -7.73 3.47 -3.08
N ILE A 53 -8.26 4.62 -2.65
CA ILE A 53 -8.35 5.00 -1.24
C ILE A 53 -9.83 5.10 -0.88
N PHE A 54 -10.24 4.42 0.18
CA PHE A 54 -11.56 4.52 0.75
C PHE A 54 -11.52 5.42 1.98
N VAL A 55 -12.48 6.33 2.08
CA VAL A 55 -12.72 7.14 3.28
C VAL A 55 -14.00 6.59 3.90
N LEU A 56 -13.86 5.87 5.02
CA LEU A 56 -14.98 5.27 5.72
C LEU A 56 -15.30 6.09 6.97
N PRO A 57 -16.37 6.92 6.96
CA PRO A 57 -16.85 7.54 8.18
C PRO A 57 -17.45 6.46 9.10
N LEU A 58 -16.97 6.41 10.34
CA LEU A 58 -17.52 5.58 11.40
C LEU A 58 -18.25 6.48 12.40
N PRO A 59 -19.57 6.32 12.58
CA PRO A 59 -20.30 7.08 13.57
C PRO A 59 -19.83 6.72 14.98
N ALA A 60 -20.10 7.60 15.94
CA ALA A 60 -19.90 7.28 17.35
C ALA A 60 -20.73 6.05 17.73
N LEU A 61 -20.14 5.14 18.49
CA LEU A 61 -20.82 3.97 19.06
C LEU A 61 -20.73 4.07 20.60
N PRO A 62 -21.70 4.73 21.26
CA PRO A 62 -21.66 4.96 22.71
C PRO A 62 -21.58 3.67 23.53
N ALA A 63 -22.15 2.57 23.02
CA ALA A 63 -22.11 1.26 23.68
C ALA A 63 -20.69 0.67 23.80
N TYR A 64 -19.72 1.20 23.04
CA TYR A 64 -18.33 0.73 23.01
C TYR A 64 -17.33 1.83 23.36
N ASP A 65 -17.79 2.96 23.90
CA ASP A 65 -16.97 4.17 24.15
C ASP A 65 -16.15 4.60 22.92
N GLN A 66 -16.71 4.37 21.73
CA GLN A 66 -16.04 4.67 20.48
C GLN A 66 -16.52 6.03 19.96
N PRO A 67 -15.65 7.04 19.82
CA PRO A 67 -16.03 8.31 19.22
C PRO A 67 -16.28 8.18 17.71
N GLU A 68 -16.89 9.21 17.12
CA GLU A 68 -16.92 9.34 15.67
C GLU A 68 -15.49 9.45 15.13
N GLN A 69 -15.18 8.71 14.07
CA GLN A 69 -13.86 8.68 13.47
C GLN A 69 -13.93 8.39 11.98
N ARG A 70 -12.82 8.54 11.27
CA ARG A 70 -12.72 8.19 9.84
C ARG A 70 -11.58 7.21 9.66
N LEU A 71 -11.88 6.07 9.05
CA LEU A 71 -10.85 5.15 8.60
C LEU A 71 -10.44 5.48 7.17
N LEU A 72 -9.14 5.55 6.94
CA LEU A 72 -8.56 5.67 5.60
C LEU A 72 -8.01 4.30 5.23
N LEU A 73 -8.58 3.68 4.21
CA LEU A 73 -8.17 2.35 3.76
C LEU A 73 -7.61 2.43 2.35
N ALA A 74 -6.57 1.64 2.08
CA ALA A 74 -5.93 1.55 0.77
C ALA A 74 -6.19 0.18 0.15
N GLU A 75 -6.78 0.15 -1.05
CA GLU A 75 -6.81 -1.04 -1.90
C GLU A 75 -5.48 -1.16 -2.64
N ILE A 76 -4.75 -2.24 -2.40
CA ILE A 76 -3.43 -2.46 -2.95
C ILE A 76 -3.41 -3.78 -3.70
N LYS A 77 -2.92 -3.74 -4.93
CA LYS A 77 -2.55 -4.94 -5.68
C LYS A 77 -1.10 -5.29 -5.40
N GLU A 78 -0.88 -6.43 -4.76
CA GLU A 78 0.47 -6.82 -4.35
C GLU A 78 1.38 -7.12 -5.54
N CYS A 79 2.64 -6.70 -5.41
CA CYS A 79 3.71 -7.07 -6.32
C CYS A 79 4.40 -8.32 -5.76
N ASN A 80 4.45 -9.40 -6.54
CA ASN A 80 5.15 -10.61 -6.14
C ASN A 80 6.67 -10.47 -6.39
N GLY A 81 7.30 -9.61 -5.58
CA GLY A 81 8.71 -9.25 -5.69
C GLY A 81 9.09 -8.53 -6.99
N LEU A 82 10.37 -8.66 -7.37
CA LEU A 82 11.04 -8.01 -8.51
C LEU A 82 10.76 -8.66 -9.88
N LYS A 83 9.84 -9.62 -9.98
CA LYS A 83 9.73 -10.49 -11.17
C LYS A 83 8.52 -10.23 -12.05
N THR A 84 7.43 -9.65 -11.53
CA THR A 84 6.17 -9.55 -12.26
C THR A 84 5.41 -8.29 -11.90
N GLU A 85 4.73 -7.71 -12.90
CA GLU A 85 4.07 -6.41 -12.77
C GLU A 85 3.04 -6.35 -11.65
N THR A 86 2.22 -7.39 -11.47
CA THR A 86 1.17 -7.49 -10.44
C THR A 86 0.63 -8.93 -10.32
N ALA A 87 1.42 -9.86 -9.81
CA ALA A 87 1.01 -11.28 -9.69
C ALA A 87 0.44 -11.66 -8.31
N GLY A 88 0.39 -10.71 -7.37
CA GLY A 88 -0.17 -10.94 -6.04
C GLY A 88 -1.68 -10.65 -5.95
N GLY A 89 -2.25 -10.98 -4.80
CA GLY A 89 -3.66 -10.70 -4.50
C GLY A 89 -3.95 -9.20 -4.36
N VAL A 90 -5.23 -8.88 -4.23
CA VAL A 90 -5.67 -7.54 -3.82
C VAL A 90 -5.95 -7.58 -2.33
N ASN A 91 -5.36 -6.64 -1.59
CA ASN A 91 -5.55 -6.49 -0.15
C ASN A 91 -6.02 -5.08 0.18
N VAL A 92 -6.77 -4.95 1.27
CA VAL A 92 -7.17 -3.66 1.83
C VAL A 92 -6.46 -3.49 3.16
N ILE A 93 -5.70 -2.41 3.30
CA ILE A 93 -4.92 -2.11 4.51
C ILE A 93 -5.25 -0.70 5.03
N ASP A 94 -4.80 -0.39 6.24
CA ASP A 94 -4.80 0.98 6.74
C ASP A 94 -3.88 1.85 5.85
N LEU A 95 -4.35 3.02 5.42
CA LEU A 95 -3.57 3.94 4.59
C LEU A 95 -2.26 4.36 5.28
N ALA A 96 -2.24 4.44 6.60
CA ALA A 96 -1.07 4.80 7.39
C ALA A 96 0.06 3.75 7.34
N SER A 97 -0.23 2.54 6.88
CA SER A 97 0.79 1.50 6.66
C SER A 97 1.69 1.77 5.44
N ILE A 98 1.30 2.71 4.57
CA ILE A 98 2.11 3.13 3.42
C ILE A 98 3.24 4.03 3.90
N GLU A 99 4.47 3.69 3.54
CA GLU A 99 5.65 4.42 3.98
C GLU A 99 6.17 5.40 2.93
N CYS A 100 6.27 4.98 1.67
CA CYS A 100 6.80 5.83 0.60
C CYS A 100 6.33 5.41 -0.79
N LEU A 101 6.51 6.32 -1.74
CA LEU A 101 6.44 6.01 -3.17
C LEU A 101 7.70 5.26 -3.60
N ILE A 102 7.53 4.26 -4.45
CA ILE A 102 8.66 3.58 -5.09
C ILE A 102 8.63 3.76 -6.61
N GLY A 103 9.83 3.90 -7.18
CA GLY A 103 10.03 3.78 -8.62
C GLY A 103 10.14 2.31 -9.03
N ARG A 104 9.80 2.02 -10.28
CA ARG A 104 10.08 0.72 -10.91
C ARG A 104 10.78 0.91 -12.23
N ILE A 105 11.81 0.11 -12.48
CA ILE A 105 12.57 0.13 -13.74
C ILE A 105 12.57 -1.30 -14.30
N HIS A 106 12.16 -1.45 -15.56
CA HIS A 106 12.32 -2.70 -16.26
C HIS A 106 13.63 -2.66 -17.05
N ASP A 107 14.56 -3.54 -16.71
CA ASP A 107 15.84 -3.67 -17.41
C ASP A 107 16.16 -5.16 -17.62
N ARG A 108 16.63 -5.51 -18.82
CA ARG A 108 17.06 -6.87 -19.21
C ARG A 108 16.07 -7.98 -18.81
N GLY A 109 14.77 -7.73 -18.97
CA GLY A 109 13.71 -8.70 -18.66
C GLY A 109 13.42 -8.88 -17.18
N ARG A 110 13.84 -7.95 -16.33
CA ARG A 110 13.64 -7.97 -14.87
C ARG A 110 13.13 -6.61 -14.40
N TRP A 111 12.31 -6.64 -13.36
CA TRP A 111 11.89 -5.41 -12.69
C TRP A 111 12.81 -5.13 -11.51
N ALA A 112 13.26 -3.89 -11.39
CA ALA A 112 13.95 -3.35 -10.23
C ALA A 112 13.01 -2.37 -9.51
N VAL A 113 12.98 -2.43 -8.18
CA VAL A 113 12.36 -1.38 -7.35
C VAL A 113 13.43 -0.38 -6.99
N VAL A 114 13.13 0.91 -7.16
CA VAL A 114 13.96 2.02 -6.73
C VAL A 114 13.24 2.71 -5.59
N ASP A 115 13.76 2.52 -4.39
CA ASP A 115 13.32 3.25 -3.21
C ASP A 115 14.25 4.47 -3.00
N ARG A 116 13.67 5.64 -2.73
CA ARG A 116 14.41 6.88 -2.42
C ARG A 116 14.01 7.50 -1.08
N SER A 117 13.31 6.74 -0.23
CA SER A 117 12.98 7.14 1.15
C SER A 117 14.20 7.27 2.04
#